data_AF-A0A2V6XA68-F1
#
_entry.id   AF-A0A2V6XA68-F1
#
_cell.length_a   1.000
_cell.length_b   1.000
_cell.length_c   1.000
_cell.angle_alpha   90.00
_cell.angle_beta   90.00
_cell.angle_gamma   90.00
#
_symmetry.space_group_name_H-M   'P 1'
#
loop_
_entity.id
_entity.type
_entity.pdbx_description
1 polymer ?
#
loop_
_entity_poly.entity_id
_entity_poly.type
_entity_poly.pdbx_seq_one_letter_code
_entity_poly.pdbx_strand_id
1 'polypeptide(L)'
;MVEPQAGNAEEAPVGQCGQVLQTDLSDRGTPEGDMSEISGLGHVGLYCHDLKRMRDFYSGVLGLTISDEDVGRGICFLSAAPEAEHHELALVQAKEPGQKTQNVQQVSFKVKSLDGVRQLYHRLQKEGLKIDRTVTHGIACSVYFYDPEDNRVELYYTTPYQVRQPFGEHIDLDEPDEKLMKFAQSFEEVKGPPRGATA
;
A
#
# COMPACT_ATOMS: atom_id res chain seq x y z
N MET A 1 -9.67 -62.90 0.49
CA MET A 1 -9.51 -61.65 -0.27
C MET A 1 -10.50 -60.66 0.32
N VAL A 2 -10.02 -59.71 1.11
CA VAL A 2 -10.83 -58.68 1.76
C VAL A 2 -10.37 -57.36 1.15
N GLU A 3 -11.28 -56.66 0.46
CA GLU A 3 -11.01 -55.34 -0.11
C GLU A 3 -10.87 -54.29 1.01
N PRO A 4 -9.99 -53.29 0.87
CA PRO A 4 -9.92 -52.20 1.82
C PRO A 4 -11.03 -51.19 1.53
N GLN A 5 -11.84 -50.87 2.54
CA GLN A 5 -12.77 -49.75 2.50
C GLN A 5 -11.99 -48.43 2.56
N ALA A 6 -12.25 -47.56 1.58
CA ALA A 6 -11.78 -46.18 1.59
C ALA A 6 -12.48 -45.42 2.71
N GLY A 7 -11.70 -44.89 3.66
CA GLY A 7 -12.19 -43.96 4.67
C GLY A 7 -12.56 -42.63 4.03
N ASN A 8 -13.79 -42.18 4.26
CA ASN A 8 -14.20 -40.80 3.97
C ASN A 8 -13.35 -39.84 4.80
N ALA A 9 -12.53 -39.04 4.12
CA ALA A 9 -11.96 -37.85 4.73
C ALA A 9 -13.08 -36.81 4.86
N GLU A 10 -13.49 -36.57 6.10
CA GLU A 10 -14.43 -35.51 6.47
C GLU A 10 -13.79 -34.16 6.12
N GLU A 11 -14.38 -33.42 5.18
CA GLU A 11 -13.95 -32.07 4.83
C GLU A 11 -14.09 -31.17 6.07
N ALA A 12 -12.99 -30.52 6.46
CA ALA A 12 -13.01 -29.53 7.54
C ALA A 12 -13.92 -28.35 7.13
N PRO A 13 -14.79 -27.85 8.03
CA PRO A 13 -15.73 -26.80 7.70
C PRO A 13 -15.01 -25.50 7.34
N VAL A 14 -15.37 -24.95 6.17
CA VAL A 14 -15.01 -23.58 5.76
C VAL A 14 -15.46 -22.62 6.87
N GLY A 15 -14.50 -21.92 7.47
CA GLY A 15 -14.76 -20.99 8.56
C GLY A 15 -15.79 -19.94 8.16
N GLN A 16 -16.91 -19.87 8.89
CA GLN A 16 -17.89 -18.79 8.74
C GLN A 16 -17.20 -17.45 9.04
N CYS A 17 -17.28 -16.52 8.10
CA CYS A 17 -16.99 -15.11 8.36
C CYS A 17 -17.85 -14.68 9.56
N GLY A 18 -17.20 -14.20 10.62
CA GLY A 18 -17.86 -13.87 11.89
C GLY A 18 -19.03 -12.90 11.68
N GLN A 19 -20.04 -12.99 12.55
CA GLN A 19 -21.18 -12.07 12.52
C GLN A 19 -20.67 -10.63 12.54
N VAL A 20 -21.06 -9.84 11.54
CA VAL A 20 -20.79 -8.41 11.47
C VAL A 20 -21.43 -7.76 12.70
N LEU A 21 -20.65 -7.01 13.47
CA LEU A 21 -21.17 -6.17 14.56
C LEU A 21 -22.26 -5.26 13.97
N GLN A 22 -23.52 -5.50 14.38
CA GLN A 22 -24.67 -4.71 13.92
C GLN A 22 -24.80 -3.37 14.67
N THR A 23 -23.96 -3.12 15.67
CA THR A 23 -24.00 -1.89 16.47
C THR A 23 -23.39 -0.73 15.69
N ASP A 24 -24.17 0.33 15.50
CA ASP A 24 -23.67 1.58 14.95
C ASP A 24 -22.62 2.18 15.91
N LEU A 25 -21.41 2.38 15.39
CA LEU A 25 -20.29 2.88 16.15
C LEU A 25 -20.40 4.37 16.44
N SER A 26 -21.29 5.10 15.75
CA SER A 26 -21.50 6.53 15.95
C SER A 26 -22.19 6.88 17.26
N ASP A 27 -22.86 5.91 17.91
CA ASP A 27 -23.65 6.13 19.14
C ASP A 27 -22.84 5.96 20.43
N ARG A 28 -21.51 5.74 20.34
CA ARG A 28 -20.66 5.64 21.54
C ARG A 28 -20.28 7.02 22.06
N GLY A 29 -20.50 7.26 23.36
CA GLY A 29 -19.94 8.42 24.05
C GLY A 29 -18.42 8.45 23.96
N THR A 30 -17.83 9.65 24.00
CA THR A 30 -16.38 9.83 23.93
C THR A 30 -15.72 9.13 25.12
N PRO A 31 -14.73 8.25 24.91
CA PRO A 31 -14.02 7.60 26.02
C PRO A 31 -13.32 8.63 26.90
N GLU A 32 -13.37 8.47 28.22
CA GLU A 32 -12.58 9.25 29.17
C GLU A 32 -11.17 8.64 29.32
N GLY A 33 -10.12 9.35 28.88
CA GLY A 33 -8.71 8.94 28.99
C GLY A 33 -7.92 9.08 27.69
N ASP A 34 -6.59 8.98 27.77
CA ASP A 34 -5.74 8.79 26.57
C ASP A 34 -5.92 7.35 26.09
N MET A 35 -6.49 7.21 24.89
CA MET A 35 -6.87 5.93 24.29
C MET A 35 -5.83 5.41 23.29
N SER A 36 -4.72 6.13 23.09
CA SER A 36 -3.83 5.90 21.96
C SER A 36 -2.71 4.90 22.27
N GLU A 37 -3.09 3.64 22.49
CA GLU A 37 -2.15 2.50 22.61
C GLU A 37 -1.58 2.06 21.24
N ILE A 38 -2.27 2.40 20.15
CA ILE A 38 -1.80 2.13 18.78
C ILE A 38 -0.72 3.15 18.43
N SER A 39 0.51 2.66 18.24
CA SER A 39 1.68 3.49 17.92
C SER A 39 1.90 3.69 16.42
N GLY A 40 1.30 2.86 15.57
CA GLY A 40 1.46 2.91 14.12
C GLY A 40 0.72 1.81 13.37
N LEU A 41 0.75 1.88 12.05
CA LEU A 41 0.31 0.80 11.17
C LEU A 41 1.45 -0.23 11.03
N GLY A 42 1.16 -1.51 11.31
CA GLY A 42 2.14 -2.59 11.16
C GLY A 42 2.28 -3.06 9.70
N HIS A 43 1.23 -3.66 9.13
CA HIS A 43 1.27 -4.15 7.74
C HIS A 43 -0.09 -4.10 7.03
N VAL A 44 -0.04 -4.22 5.71
CA VAL A 44 -1.18 -4.49 4.83
C VAL A 44 -0.98 -5.83 4.13
N GLY A 45 -2.02 -6.67 4.10
CA GLY A 45 -2.02 -7.95 3.38
C GLY A 45 -2.81 -7.87 2.08
N LEU A 46 -2.22 -8.31 0.97
CA LEU A 46 -2.88 -8.44 -0.33
C LEU A 46 -2.98 -9.90 -0.73
N TYR A 47 -4.15 -10.31 -1.23
CA TYR A 47 -4.24 -11.55 -2.01
C TYR A 47 -3.65 -11.31 -3.40
N CYS A 48 -3.02 -12.33 -3.98
CA CYS A 48 -2.49 -12.27 -5.34
C CYS A 48 -2.72 -13.58 -6.11
N HIS A 49 -2.92 -13.49 -7.41
CA HIS A 49 -3.11 -14.61 -8.32
C HIS A 49 -1.79 -15.30 -8.70
N ASP A 50 -0.71 -14.55 -8.84
CA ASP A 50 0.63 -15.05 -9.14
C ASP A 50 1.62 -14.49 -8.10
N LEU A 51 1.77 -15.23 -7.00
CA LEU A 51 2.65 -14.83 -5.91
C LEU A 51 4.08 -14.60 -6.37
N LYS A 52 4.60 -15.41 -7.29
CA LYS A 52 5.99 -15.28 -7.75
C LYS A 52 6.18 -13.99 -8.53
N ARG A 53 5.26 -13.68 -9.45
CA ARG A 53 5.30 -12.43 -10.20
C ARG A 53 5.20 -11.21 -9.31
N MET A 54 4.32 -11.24 -8.31
CA MET A 54 4.15 -10.14 -7.36
C MET A 54 5.36 -9.98 -6.44
N ARG A 55 5.87 -11.08 -5.88
CA ARG A 55 7.12 -11.11 -5.11
C ARG A 55 8.28 -10.50 -5.88
N ASP A 56 8.51 -10.94 -7.11
CA ASP A 56 9.64 -10.49 -7.94
C ASP A 56 9.46 -9.03 -8.36
N PHE A 57 8.22 -8.59 -8.55
CA PHE A 57 7.90 -7.19 -8.80
C PHE A 57 8.24 -6.30 -7.59
N TYR A 58 7.70 -6.61 -6.40
CA TYR A 58 7.93 -5.79 -5.20
C TYR A 58 9.38 -5.80 -4.75
N SER A 59 10.08 -6.93 -4.85
CA SER A 59 11.50 -7.02 -4.46
C SER A 59 12.45 -6.50 -5.55
N GLY A 60 12.23 -6.85 -6.81
CA GLY A 60 13.15 -6.52 -7.91
C GLY A 60 12.93 -5.14 -8.53
N VAL A 61 11.67 -4.73 -8.72
CA VAL A 61 11.34 -3.44 -9.35
C VAL A 61 11.31 -2.33 -8.30
N LEU A 62 10.51 -2.50 -7.24
CA LEU A 62 10.36 -1.50 -6.18
C LEU A 62 11.51 -1.54 -5.16
N GLY A 63 12.22 -2.65 -5.04
CA GLY A 63 13.41 -2.76 -4.17
C GLY A 63 13.09 -3.06 -2.71
N LEU A 64 11.91 -3.62 -2.39
CA LEU A 64 11.59 -4.05 -1.04
C LEU A 64 12.41 -5.28 -0.63
N THR A 65 12.76 -5.36 0.65
CA THR A 65 13.46 -6.53 1.19
C THR A 65 12.45 -7.62 1.50
N ILE A 66 12.67 -8.83 0.98
CA ILE A 66 11.96 -10.03 1.44
C ILE A 66 12.47 -10.34 2.84
N SER A 67 11.61 -10.19 3.85
CA SER A 67 11.97 -10.47 5.25
C SER A 67 11.79 -11.93 5.61
N ASP A 68 10.76 -12.58 5.08
CA ASP A 68 10.51 -14.02 5.19
C ASP A 68 9.59 -14.50 4.05
N GLU A 69 9.61 -15.80 3.73
CA GLU A 69 8.71 -16.38 2.72
C GLU A 69 8.54 -17.90 2.83
N ASP A 70 7.33 -18.37 2.49
CA ASP A 70 7.07 -19.77 2.15
C ASP A 70 6.22 -19.80 0.88
N VAL A 71 6.91 -19.85 -0.26
CA VAL A 71 6.28 -19.88 -1.59
C VAL A 71 5.47 -21.17 -1.77
N GLY A 72 5.84 -22.27 -1.12
CA GLY A 72 5.10 -23.54 -1.16
C GLY A 72 3.74 -23.43 -0.45
N ARG A 73 3.67 -22.62 0.61
CA ARG A 73 2.42 -22.27 1.32
C ARG A 73 1.72 -21.04 0.74
N GLY A 74 2.30 -20.39 -0.27
CA GLY A 74 1.70 -19.25 -0.93
C GLY A 74 1.75 -17.96 -0.11
N ILE A 75 2.86 -17.67 0.59
CA ILE A 75 3.01 -16.41 1.34
C ILE A 75 4.40 -15.80 1.20
N CYS A 76 4.48 -14.47 1.11
CA CYS A 76 5.72 -13.69 1.07
C CYS A 76 5.56 -12.40 1.89
N PHE A 77 6.57 -12.08 2.70
CA PHE A 77 6.60 -10.89 3.55
C PHE A 77 7.68 -9.91 3.09
N LEU A 78 7.32 -8.63 2.98
CA LEU A 78 8.14 -7.57 2.39
C LEU A 78 8.21 -6.36 3.33
N SER A 79 9.39 -5.77 3.46
CA SER A 79 9.65 -4.57 4.27
C SER A 79 10.53 -3.57 3.53
N ALA A 80 10.21 -2.27 3.64
CA ALA A 80 11.09 -1.18 3.23
C ALA A 80 12.10 -0.80 4.33
N ALA A 81 11.82 -1.18 5.58
CA ALA A 81 12.66 -0.93 6.75
C ALA A 81 12.68 -2.14 7.71
N PRO A 82 13.31 -3.28 7.33
CA PRO A 82 13.25 -4.53 8.08
C PRO A 82 13.77 -4.47 9.52
N GLU A 83 14.64 -3.50 9.83
CA GLU A 83 15.13 -3.25 11.18
C GLU A 83 14.10 -2.57 12.10
N ALA A 84 13.13 -1.87 11.52
CA ALA A 84 12.09 -1.15 12.24
C ALA A 84 10.79 -1.95 12.33
N GLU A 85 10.43 -2.67 11.26
CA GLU A 85 9.24 -3.50 11.19
C GLU A 85 9.54 -4.75 10.35
N HIS A 86 9.15 -5.92 10.85
CA HIS A 86 9.43 -7.21 10.22
C HIS A 86 8.84 -7.26 8.80
N HIS A 87 7.64 -6.71 8.62
CA HIS A 87 6.99 -6.60 7.31
C HIS A 87 5.95 -5.49 7.32
N GLU A 88 5.91 -4.71 6.23
CA GLU A 88 4.89 -3.69 5.98
C GLU A 88 3.87 -4.19 4.94
N LEU A 89 4.27 -5.14 4.09
CA LEU A 89 3.43 -5.76 3.07
C LEU A 89 3.51 -7.28 3.16
N ALA A 90 2.36 -7.94 3.20
CA ALA A 90 2.23 -9.38 3.05
C ALA A 90 1.51 -9.72 1.74
N LEU A 91 2.07 -10.63 0.94
CA LEU A 91 1.45 -11.18 -0.25
C LEU A 91 0.99 -12.61 0.03
N VAL A 92 -0.29 -12.89 -0.24
CA VAL A 92 -0.91 -14.20 0.00
C VAL A 92 -1.49 -14.72 -1.30
N GLN A 93 -1.12 -15.93 -1.68
CA GLN A 93 -1.64 -16.61 -2.86
C GLN A 93 -3.17 -16.80 -2.71
N ALA A 94 -3.91 -16.34 -3.71
CA ALA A 94 -5.34 -16.56 -3.84
C ALA A 94 -5.64 -18.06 -3.90
N LYS A 95 -6.69 -18.49 -3.19
CA LYS A 95 -7.10 -19.91 -3.11
C LYS A 95 -8.01 -20.30 -4.28
N GLU A 96 -8.85 -19.36 -4.71
CA GLU A 96 -9.79 -19.57 -5.82
C GLU A 96 -9.36 -18.77 -7.06
N PRO A 97 -9.46 -19.36 -8.28
CA PRO A 97 -9.24 -18.62 -9.52
C PRO A 97 -10.16 -17.39 -9.61
N GLY A 98 -9.61 -16.21 -9.84
CA GLY A 98 -10.38 -14.96 -9.92
C GLY A 98 -10.86 -14.39 -8.58
N GLN A 99 -10.40 -14.94 -7.44
CA GLN A 99 -10.55 -14.30 -6.13
C GLN A 99 -9.94 -12.89 -6.15
N LYS A 100 -10.81 -11.88 -6.28
CA LYS A 100 -10.40 -10.49 -6.25
C LYS A 100 -9.92 -10.09 -4.85
N THR A 101 -8.88 -9.28 -4.78
CA THR A 101 -8.64 -8.43 -3.61
C THR A 101 -9.84 -7.50 -3.47
N GLN A 102 -10.64 -7.66 -2.42
CA GLN A 102 -11.76 -6.75 -2.26
C GLN A 102 -11.25 -5.42 -1.72
N ASN A 103 -11.40 -4.38 -2.53
CA ASN A 103 -11.49 -2.98 -2.10
C ASN A 103 -10.24 -2.38 -1.42
N VAL A 104 -9.03 -2.75 -1.85
CA VAL A 104 -7.83 -1.96 -1.48
C VAL A 104 -7.81 -0.71 -2.35
N GLN A 105 -8.05 0.46 -1.74
CA GLN A 105 -8.05 1.72 -2.47
C GLN A 105 -6.66 2.08 -3.00
N GLN A 106 -5.61 1.92 -2.18
CA GLN A 106 -4.21 2.01 -2.60
C GLN A 106 -3.24 1.43 -1.54
N VAL A 107 -2.03 1.05 -1.96
CA VAL A 107 -0.88 0.83 -1.08
C VAL A 107 0.17 1.91 -1.35
N SER A 108 0.67 2.58 -0.32
CA SER A 108 1.55 3.75 -0.49
C SER A 108 2.88 3.57 0.20
N PHE A 109 3.97 3.77 -0.54
CA PHE A 109 5.33 3.71 -0.01
C PHE A 109 5.98 5.09 -0.01
N LYS A 110 6.56 5.45 1.13
CA LYS A 110 7.31 6.69 1.27
C LYS A 110 8.71 6.52 0.69
N VAL A 111 9.09 7.45 -0.17
CA VAL A 111 10.40 7.54 -0.81
C VAL A 111 11.23 8.63 -0.14
N LYS A 112 12.54 8.40 -0.02
CA LYS A 112 13.46 9.26 0.75
C LYS A 112 13.65 10.66 0.15
N SER A 113 13.50 10.81 -1.15
CA SER A 113 13.71 12.08 -1.87
C SER A 113 12.81 12.18 -3.11
N LEU A 114 12.59 13.39 -3.60
CA LEU A 114 11.89 13.64 -4.86
C LEU A 114 12.62 12.99 -6.05
N ASP A 115 13.95 13.09 -6.07
CA ASP A 115 14.76 12.39 -7.08
C ASP A 115 14.59 10.87 -7.02
N GLY A 116 14.44 10.28 -5.83
CA GLY A 116 14.11 8.86 -5.69
C GLY A 116 12.76 8.50 -6.33
N VAL A 117 11.75 9.38 -6.21
CA VAL A 117 10.45 9.21 -6.87
C VAL A 117 10.62 9.25 -8.40
N ARG A 118 11.41 10.20 -8.92
CA ARG A 118 11.73 10.30 -10.36
C ARG A 118 12.46 9.06 -10.89
N GLN A 119 13.48 8.58 -10.17
CA GLN A 119 14.21 7.37 -10.57
C GLN A 119 13.30 6.14 -10.63
N LEU A 120 12.40 5.99 -9.65
CA LEU A 120 11.42 4.90 -9.64
C LEU A 120 10.39 5.07 -10.76
N TYR A 121 9.91 6.28 -11.02
CA TYR A 121 9.02 6.59 -12.15
C TYR A 121 9.62 6.12 -13.50
N HIS A 122 10.87 6.48 -13.79
CA HIS A 122 11.54 6.03 -15.01
C HIS A 122 11.74 4.52 -15.07
N ARG A 123 12.02 3.88 -13.92
CA ARG A 123 12.12 2.41 -13.84
C ARG A 123 10.78 1.76 -14.16
N LEU A 124 9.68 2.26 -13.60
CA LEU A 124 8.34 1.76 -13.89
C LEU A 124 7.99 1.88 -15.39
N GLN A 125 8.33 2.99 -16.02
CA GLN A 125 8.17 3.17 -17.47
C GLN A 125 9.00 2.15 -18.27
N LYS A 126 10.27 1.94 -17.88
CA LYS A 126 11.17 0.99 -18.53
C LYS A 126 10.67 -0.45 -18.44
N GLU A 127 10.08 -0.82 -17.30
CA GLU A 127 9.48 -2.14 -17.06
C GLU A 127 8.08 -2.28 -17.70
N GLY A 128 7.56 -1.24 -18.36
CA GLY A 128 6.29 -1.28 -19.10
C GLY A 128 5.05 -1.20 -18.22
N LEU A 129 5.16 -0.71 -16.98
CA LEU A 129 4.03 -0.59 -16.07
C LEU A 129 3.12 0.57 -16.48
N LYS A 130 1.81 0.38 -16.25
CA LYS A 130 0.81 1.42 -16.49
C LYS A 130 0.89 2.48 -15.40
N ILE A 131 1.38 3.67 -15.77
CA ILE A 131 1.29 4.87 -14.93
C ILE A 131 -0.16 5.38 -14.95
N ASP A 132 -0.71 5.62 -13.77
CA ASP A 132 -2.04 6.21 -13.60
C ASP A 132 -1.93 7.75 -13.64
N ARG A 133 -1.09 8.33 -12.78
CA ARG A 133 -0.83 9.78 -12.76
C ARG A 133 0.43 10.14 -11.97
N THR A 134 1.03 11.27 -12.33
CA THR A 134 2.02 12.00 -11.53
C THR A 134 1.37 13.26 -10.97
N VAL A 135 1.50 13.49 -9.66
CA VAL A 135 0.71 14.50 -8.95
C VAL A 135 1.46 15.07 -7.76
N THR A 136 1.25 16.36 -7.48
CA THR A 136 1.53 16.95 -6.18
C THR A 136 0.24 17.16 -5.40
N HIS A 137 0.24 16.74 -4.15
CA HIS A 137 -0.78 17.06 -3.15
C HIS A 137 -0.39 18.32 -2.35
N GLY A 138 0.64 19.06 -2.78
CA GLY A 138 1.29 20.11 -2.00
C GLY A 138 2.14 19.52 -0.88
N ILE A 139 1.52 18.71 -0.01
CA ILE A 139 2.11 17.96 1.12
C ILE A 139 2.96 16.75 0.69
N ALA A 140 2.84 16.34 -0.57
CA ALA A 140 3.57 15.22 -1.15
C ALA A 140 3.70 15.40 -2.66
N CYS A 141 4.75 14.84 -3.23
CA CYS A 141 4.90 14.64 -4.69
C CYS A 141 4.94 13.14 -4.94
N SER A 142 4.09 12.67 -5.85
CA SER A 142 3.75 11.25 -5.97
C SER A 142 3.67 10.78 -7.41
N VAL A 143 3.95 9.50 -7.62
CA VAL A 143 3.52 8.73 -8.80
C VAL A 143 2.55 7.64 -8.36
N TYR A 144 1.42 7.56 -9.06
CA TYR A 144 0.45 6.47 -8.97
C TYR A 144 0.59 5.57 -10.18
N PHE A 145 0.56 4.27 -9.97
CA PHE A 145 0.66 3.27 -11.02
C PHE A 145 -0.06 1.97 -10.58
N TYR A 146 -0.12 1.01 -11.49
CA TYR A 146 -0.69 -0.30 -11.23
C TYR A 146 0.41 -1.36 -11.16
N ASP A 147 0.35 -2.21 -10.14
CA ASP A 147 1.19 -3.39 -10.06
C ASP A 147 0.78 -4.45 -11.11
N PRO A 148 1.49 -5.59 -11.22
CA PRO A 148 1.17 -6.63 -12.20
C PRO A 148 -0.23 -7.26 -12.11
N GLU A 149 -0.96 -7.04 -11.02
CA GLU A 149 -2.31 -7.54 -10.76
C GLU A 149 -3.34 -6.41 -10.56
N ASP A 150 -3.03 -5.22 -11.09
CA ASP A 150 -3.90 -4.05 -11.10
C ASP A 150 -4.22 -3.45 -9.72
N ASN A 151 -3.46 -3.77 -8.66
CA ASN A 151 -3.57 -3.01 -7.42
C ASN A 151 -2.95 -1.62 -7.61
N ARG A 152 -3.61 -0.59 -7.11
CA ARG A 152 -3.11 0.78 -7.19
C ARG A 152 -2.03 1.01 -6.16
N VAL A 153 -0.86 1.44 -6.61
CA VAL A 153 0.30 1.74 -5.77
C VAL A 153 0.68 3.20 -5.90
N GLU A 154 1.04 3.83 -4.78
CA GLU A 154 1.60 5.18 -4.71
C GLU A 154 3.06 5.12 -4.22
N LEU A 155 3.96 5.82 -4.91
CA LEU A 155 5.29 6.14 -4.40
C LEU A 155 5.35 7.64 -4.21
N TYR A 156 5.65 8.10 -2.99
CA TYR A 156 5.59 9.53 -2.69
C TYR A 156 6.75 10.02 -1.85
N TYR A 157 7.17 11.26 -2.13
CA TYR A 157 8.03 12.04 -1.27
C TYR A 157 7.20 13.01 -0.45
N THR A 158 7.45 13.07 0.86
CA THR A 158 6.82 14.05 1.77
C THR A 158 7.51 15.41 1.63
N THR A 159 6.77 16.43 1.22
CA THR A 159 7.25 17.82 1.21
C THR A 159 7.08 18.46 2.60
N PRO A 160 7.78 19.57 2.91
CA PRO A 160 7.63 20.27 4.19
C PRO A 160 6.37 21.16 4.27
N TYR A 161 5.58 21.24 3.20
CA TYR A 161 4.52 22.23 3.02
C TYR A 161 3.20 21.82 3.71
N GLN A 162 2.37 22.80 4.03
CA GLN A 162 1.05 22.63 4.61
C GLN A 162 -0.06 23.05 3.65
N VAL A 163 -0.73 22.06 3.05
CA VAL A 163 -1.79 22.28 2.06
C VAL A 163 -3.02 21.46 2.43
N ARG A 164 -4.19 22.09 2.40
CA ARG A 164 -5.46 21.42 2.70
C ARG A 164 -5.72 20.24 1.78
N GLN A 165 -6.03 19.09 2.39
CA GLN A 165 -6.48 17.90 1.68
C GLN A 165 -8.02 17.78 1.75
N PRO A 166 -8.65 17.15 0.74
CA PRO A 166 -8.05 16.57 -0.47
C PRO A 166 -7.66 17.65 -1.50
N PHE A 167 -6.47 17.54 -2.07
CA PHE A 167 -5.98 18.39 -3.14
C PHE A 167 -5.08 17.57 -4.06
N GLY A 168 -4.98 17.89 -5.35
CA GLY A 168 -4.04 17.24 -6.25
C GLY A 168 -3.92 18.00 -7.56
N GLU A 169 -2.70 18.30 -7.98
CA GLU A 169 -2.37 18.92 -9.26
C GLU A 169 -1.31 18.12 -10.00
N HIS A 170 -1.44 18.04 -11.32
CA HIS A 170 -0.47 17.28 -12.12
C HIS A 170 0.93 17.90 -12.04
N ILE A 171 1.94 17.04 -12.01
CA ILE A 171 3.35 17.43 -12.12
C ILE A 171 4.05 16.59 -13.19
N ASP A 172 4.99 17.21 -13.90
CA ASP A 172 5.92 16.50 -14.77
C ASP A 172 7.16 16.13 -13.95
N LEU A 173 7.39 14.83 -13.72
CA LEU A 173 8.51 14.37 -12.90
C LEU A 173 9.88 14.59 -13.57
N ASP A 174 9.91 14.90 -14.87
CA ASP A 174 11.17 15.15 -15.60
C ASP A 174 11.67 16.59 -15.38
N GLU A 175 10.85 17.44 -14.76
CA GLU A 175 11.24 18.80 -14.40
C GLU A 175 12.25 18.82 -13.23
N PRO A 176 13.09 19.87 -13.14
CA PRO A 176 14.04 20.03 -12.03
C PRO A 176 13.33 20.11 -10.66
N ASP A 177 13.96 19.52 -9.63
CA ASP A 177 13.45 19.51 -8.25
C ASP A 177 13.04 20.91 -7.77
N GLU A 178 13.85 21.93 -8.05
CA GLU A 178 13.56 23.31 -7.64
C GLU A 178 12.22 23.81 -8.21
N LYS A 179 11.93 23.49 -9.47
CA LYS A 179 10.68 23.90 -10.13
C LYS A 179 9.49 23.18 -9.53
N LEU A 180 9.61 21.87 -9.32
CA LEU A 180 8.57 21.04 -8.72
C LEU A 180 8.25 21.46 -7.29
N MET A 181 9.29 21.73 -6.48
CA MET A 181 9.13 22.15 -5.10
C MET A 181 8.51 23.54 -4.99
N LYS A 182 8.93 24.51 -5.83
CA LYS A 182 8.28 25.83 -5.91
C LYS A 182 6.81 25.73 -6.32
N PHE A 183 6.50 24.85 -7.28
CA PHE A 183 5.12 24.62 -7.69
C PHE A 183 4.28 24.03 -6.56
N ALA A 184 4.77 23.00 -5.87
CA ALA A 184 4.09 22.42 -4.71
C ALA A 184 3.90 23.44 -3.57
N GLN A 185 4.90 24.28 -3.30
CA GLN A 185 4.85 25.34 -2.29
C GLN A 185 3.79 26.40 -2.59
N SER A 186 3.59 26.73 -3.86
CA SER A 186 2.66 27.80 -4.27
C SER A 186 1.22 27.58 -3.78
N PHE A 187 0.86 26.34 -3.41
CA PHE A 187 -0.46 26.00 -2.89
C PHE A 187 -0.63 26.23 -1.38
N GLU A 188 0.43 26.49 -0.62
CA GLU A 188 0.30 26.91 0.80
C GLU A 188 -0.43 28.24 0.92
N GLU A 189 -0.07 29.19 0.05
CA GLU A 189 -0.64 30.54 0.03
C GLU A 189 -2.11 30.56 -0.38
N VAL A 190 -2.52 29.60 -1.24
CA VAL A 190 -3.87 29.55 -1.83
C VAL A 190 -4.80 28.58 -1.08
N LYS A 191 -4.25 27.52 -0.46
CA LYS A 191 -5.02 26.42 0.12
C LYS A 191 -4.57 25.97 1.52
N GLY A 192 -3.69 26.68 2.22
CA GLY A 192 -3.37 26.34 3.62
C GLY A 192 -4.57 26.59 4.55
N PRO A 193 -4.77 25.89 5.70
CA PRO A 193 -4.13 24.67 6.28
C PRO A 193 -4.99 23.41 5.96
N PRO A 194 -4.66 22.12 6.24
CA PRO A 194 -3.81 21.63 7.33
C PRO A 194 -2.88 20.45 7.02
N ARG A 195 -1.73 20.44 7.69
CA ARG A 195 -1.02 19.22 8.10
C ARG A 195 -0.68 19.37 9.59
N GLY A 196 -1.40 18.67 10.47
CA GLY A 196 -1.13 18.62 11.92
C GLY A 196 -1.63 19.77 12.81
N ALA A 197 -2.64 20.55 12.39
CA ALA A 197 -3.01 21.78 13.10
C ALA A 197 -3.52 21.59 14.55
N THR A 198 -2.84 22.20 15.52
CA THR A 198 -3.43 23.24 16.39
C THR A 198 -2.56 24.50 16.34
N ALA A 199 -3.19 25.66 16.57
CA ALA A 199 -2.76 27.01 16.21
C ALA A 199 -1.33 27.39 16.60
#